data_AF-A0A920QIZ9-F1
#
_entry.id   AF-A0A920QIZ9-F1
#
_cell.length_a   1.000
_cell.length_b   1.000
_cell.length_c   1.000
_cell.angle_alpha   90.00
_cell.angle_beta   90.00
_cell.angle_gamma   90.00
#
_symmetry.space_group_name_H-M   'P 1'
#
loop_
_entity.id
_entity.type
_entity.pdbx_description
1 polymer ?
#
loop_
_entity_poly.entity_id
_entity_poly.type
_entity_poly.pdbx_seq_one_letter_code
_entity_poly.pdbx_strand_id
1 'polypeptide(L)' 'MEVDLVKPRIPYRETIRRNGEAKYRHKKQSGGAGQFAEVWMRMEPAPRDSGIDFKQSW' A
#
# COMPACT_ATOMS: atom_id res chain seq x y z
N MET A 1 10.62 36.96 23.91
CA MET A 1 10.54 35.76 23.04
C MET A 1 9.17 35.16 23.26
N GLU A 2 8.31 35.25 22.26
CA GLU A 2 7.04 34.54 22.23
C GLU A 2 7.34 33.13 21.68
N VAL A 3 6.91 32.08 22.37
CA VAL A 3 7.15 30.70 21.97
C VAL A 3 5.81 30.08 21.61
N ASP A 4 5.63 29.80 20.33
CA ASP A 4 4.46 29.07 19.83
C ASP A 4 4.46 27.63 20.35
N LEU A 5 3.48 27.31 21.19
CA LEU A 5 3.23 25.95 21.66
C LEU A 5 2.34 25.22 20.66
N VAL A 6 2.95 24.43 19.77
CA VAL A 6 2.22 23.52 18.89
C VAL A 6 1.99 22.17 19.58
N LYS A 7 0.77 21.63 19.44
CA LYS A 7 0.48 20.27 19.92
C LYS A 7 1.39 19.27 19.18
N PRO A 8 2.07 18.37 19.90
CA PRO A 8 2.91 17.36 19.25
C PRO A 8 2.04 16.43 18.39
N ARG A 9 2.50 16.15 17.17
CA ARG A 9 1.84 15.19 16.26
C ARG A 9 2.34 13.79 16.57
N ILE A 10 1.42 12.87 16.83
CA ILE A 10 1.75 11.45 17.09
C ILE A 10 1.81 10.71 15.74
N PRO A 11 2.91 10.02 15.41
CA PRO A 11 3.06 9.31 14.15
C PRO A 11 2.40 7.93 14.21
N TYR A 12 1.08 7.88 14.05
CA TYR A 12 0.34 6.62 13.98
C TYR A 12 0.70 5.81 12.73
N ARG A 13 0.59 4.48 12.84
CA ARG A 13 0.81 3.51 11.76
C ARG A 13 -0.38 2.56 11.68
N GLU A 14 -0.67 2.08 10.48
CA GLU A 14 -1.77 1.14 10.22
C GLU A 14 -1.23 -0.17 9.63
N THR A 15 -1.92 -1.28 9.93
CA THR A 15 -1.61 -2.60 9.38
C THR A 15 -2.87 -3.46 9.29
N ILE A 16 -2.89 -4.42 8.38
CA ILE A 16 -4.01 -5.36 8.18
C ILE A 16 -4.06 -6.38 9.32
N ARG A 17 -5.27 -6.87 9.63
CA ARG A 17 -5.50 -7.88 10.69
C ARG A 17 -5.82 -9.27 10.16
N ARG A 18 -6.15 -9.39 8.88
CA ARG A 18 -6.55 -10.64 8.23
C ARG A 18 -5.93 -10.72 6.85
N ASN A 19 -5.82 -11.94 6.33
CA ASN A 19 -5.39 -12.17 4.97
C ASN A 19 -6.37 -11.54 3.98
N GLY A 20 -5.83 -10.99 2.90
CA GLY A 20 -6.60 -10.36 1.83
C GLY A 20 -6.07 -10.74 0.47
N GLU A 21 -6.97 -10.82 -0.50
CA GLU A 21 -6.67 -11.08 -1.90
C GLU A 21 -7.28 -9.97 -2.74
N ALA A 22 -6.51 -9.48 -3.72
CA ALA A 22 -6.93 -8.40 -4.60
C ALA A 22 -6.58 -8.71 -6.04
N LYS A 23 -7.51 -8.40 -6.95
CA LYS A 23 -7.31 -8.47 -8.39
C LYS A 23 -7.53 -7.09 -8.98
N TYR A 24 -6.53 -6.60 -9.70
CA TYR A 24 -6.60 -5.30 -10.38
C TYR A 24 -6.30 -5.46 -11.86
N ARG A 25 -7.10 -4.78 -12.69
CA ARG A 25 -6.94 -4.75 -14.13
C ARG A 25 -6.84 -3.30 -14.57
N HIS A 26 -5.68 -2.92 -15.09
CA HIS A 26 -5.48 -1.64 -15.73
C HIS A 26 -5.80 -1.78 -17.22
N LYS A 27 -6.80 -1.05 -17.70
CA LYS A 27 -7.14 -0.91 -19.12
C LYS A 27 -7.28 0.57 -19.41
N LYS A 28 -6.31 1.15 -20.11
CA LYS A 28 -6.36 2.56 -20.49
C LYS A 28 -5.89 2.75 -21.92
N GLN A 29 -6.65 3.52 -22.68
CA GLN A 29 -6.27 3.96 -24.02
C GLN A 29 -6.60 5.46 -24.10
N SER A 30 -5.58 6.28 -24.40
CA SER A 30 -5.74 7.73 -24.51
C SER A 30 -4.94 8.20 -25.72
N GLY A 31 -5.59 8.25 -26.89
CA GLY A 31 -5.03 8.79 -28.14
C GLY A 31 -3.88 8.01 -28.81
N GLY A 32 -3.23 7.07 -28.11
CA GLY A 32 -2.12 6.26 -28.63
C GLY A 32 -2.23 4.77 -28.26
N ALA A 33 -1.10 4.06 -28.20
CA ALA A 33 -1.04 2.65 -27.85
C ALA A 33 -1.70 2.38 -26.48
N GLY A 34 -2.54 1.34 -26.44
CA GLY A 34 -3.25 0.95 -25.22
C GLY A 34 -2.30 0.43 -24.14
N GLN A 35 -2.62 0.71 -22.89
CA GLN A 35 -2.00 0.14 -21.71
C GLN A 35 -2.92 -0.94 -21.14
N PHE A 36 -2.38 -2.15 -20.99
CA PHE A 36 -3.05 -3.28 -20.38
C PHE A 36 -2.16 -3.94 -19.32
N ALA A 37 -2.69 -4.14 -18.12
CA ALA A 37 -2.06 -4.96 -17.10
C ALA A 37 -3.14 -5.66 -16.26
N GLU A 38 -2.86 -6.88 -15.81
CA GLU A 38 -3.66 -7.57 -14.81
C GLU A 38 -2.73 -8.07 -13.70
N VAL A 39 -3.05 -7.74 -12.45
CA VAL A 39 -2.25 -8.07 -11.27
C VAL A 39 -3.14 -8.77 -10.26
N TRP A 40 -2.61 -9.85 -9.71
CA TRP A 40 -3.21 -10.59 -8.61
C TRP A 40 -2.27 -10.45 -7.42
N MET A 41 -2.81 -10.09 -6.27
CA MET A 41 -2.06 -9.83 -5.05
C MET A 41 -2.68 -10.59 -3.89
N ARG A 42 -1.84 -11.20 -3.08
CA ARG A 42 -2.20 -11.74 -1.77
C ARG A 42 -1.39 -11.01 -0.71
N MET A 43 -2.05 -10.62 0.38
CA MET A 43 -1.45 -9.93 1.52
C MET A 43 -1.82 -10.64 2.81
N GLU A 44 -0.87 -10.73 3.73
CA GLU A 44 -1.02 -11.45 5.01
C GLU A 44 -0.44 -10.59 6.14
N PRO A 45 -1.04 -10.60 7.35
CA PRO A 45 -0.47 -9.90 8.50
C PRO A 45 0.91 -10.46 8.87
N ALA A 46 1.82 -9.58 9.26
CA ALA A 46 3.16 -9.93 9.71
C ALA A 46 3.39 -9.47 11.17
N PRO A 47 4.41 -10.02 11.86
CA PRO A 47 4.79 -9.53 13.19
C PRO A 47 5.01 -8.02 13.19
N ARG A 48 4.72 -7.37 14.33
CA ARG A 48 4.97 -5.93 14.46
C ARG A 48 6.45 -5.63 14.18
N ASP A 49 6.68 -4.49 13.54
CA ASP A 49 8.01 -3.99 13.20
C ASP A 49 8.82 -4.87 12.23
N SER A 50 8.18 -5.84 11.56
CA SER A 50 8.81 -6.66 10.50
C SER A 50 8.90 -5.97 9.13
N GLY A 51 8.26 -4.81 8.95
CA GLY A 51 8.26 -4.08 7.68
C GLY A 51 7.30 -4.67 6.64
N ILE A 52 7.69 -4.60 5.37
CA ILE A 52 6.91 -5.11 4.23
C ILE A 52 7.81 -6.06 3.44
N ASP A 53 7.34 -7.29 3.24
CA ASP A 53 8.02 -8.31 2.43
C ASP A 53 7.23 -8.55 1.14
N PHE A 54 7.90 -8.42 -0.01
CA PHE A 54 7.28 -8.62 -1.32
C PHE A 54 7.79 -9.92 -1.95
N LYS A 55 6.87 -10.82 -2.29
CA LYS A 55 7.17 -12.07 -3.00
C LYS A 55 6.48 -12.09 -4.36
N GLN A 56 7.20 -12.59 -5.36
CA GLN A 56 6.68 -12.82 -6.71
C GLN A 56 6.50 -14.33 -6.93
N SER A 57 5.35 -14.73 -7.45
CA SER A 57 5.13 -16.08 -7.96
C SER A 57 5.54 -16.12 -9.44
N TRP A 58 6.41 -17.07 -9.81
CA TRP A 58 6.71 -17.41 -11.20
C TRP A 58 5.53 -18.14 -11.85
#